data_AF-A0A0C5XR74-F1
#
_entry.id   AF-A0A0C5XR74-F1
#
_cell.length_a   1.000
_cell.length_b   1.000
_cell.length_c   1.000
_cell.angle_alpha   90.00
_cell.angle_beta   90.00
_cell.angle_gamma   90.00
#
_symmetry.space_group_name_H-M   'P 1'
#
loop_
_entity.id
_entity.type
_entity.pdbx_description
1 polymer ?
#
loop_
_entity_poly.entity_id
_entity_poly.type
_entity_poly.pdbx_seq_one_letter_code
_entity_poly.pdbx_strand_id
1 'polypeptide(L)'
;MIFVCPKRFYAVDFLTEVIEHCWPGEKPTDPQIAREVKMEGFGNVDFVIADVKSDKEIDQFLSVELQAIDITGSVFPAYQALRAGEDLEKKPTYGFNWDNVYKRYITQLIRKGYFHHHWKSKIVAVIPEQVYQYILGRAAFMKTSDVKNDPQVNIIFMTYRLEADADRPGEFKPVLVNVEGTSHTNLQNAIMYKDPPQRSAFTAQIKSSLVRGAVRLADLIAAGEVSEMEDHEDEGPDPGDLIQ
;
A
#
# COMPACT_ATOMS: atom_id res chain seq x y z
N MET A 1 -9.02 12.34 12.29
CA MET A 1 -8.70 11.03 12.88
C MET A 1 -8.36 10.05 11.76
N ILE A 2 -7.43 9.12 11.95
CA ILE A 2 -6.97 8.18 10.91
C ILE A 2 -6.78 6.77 11.50
N PHE A 3 -6.93 5.75 10.66
CA PHE A 3 -6.76 4.35 11.02
C PHE A 3 -5.26 4.03 11.10
N VAL A 4 -4.76 3.68 12.29
CA VAL A 4 -3.38 3.20 12.50
C VAL A 4 -3.28 1.67 12.61
N CYS A 5 -4.42 0.98 12.52
CA CYS A 5 -4.51 -0.47 12.58
C CYS A 5 -5.56 -0.96 11.56
N PRO A 6 -5.23 -1.92 10.67
CA PRO A 6 -6.19 -2.44 9.68
C PRO A 6 -7.43 -3.07 10.34
N LYS A 7 -7.29 -3.65 11.53
CA LYS A 7 -8.44 -4.22 12.27
C LYS A 7 -9.52 -3.20 12.58
N ARG A 8 -9.24 -1.90 12.51
CA ARG A 8 -10.25 -0.84 12.70
C ARG A 8 -11.35 -0.89 11.64
N PHE A 9 -11.10 -1.42 10.44
CA PHE A 9 -12.13 -1.62 9.41
C PHE A 9 -13.21 -2.63 9.80
N TYR A 10 -12.94 -3.56 10.74
CA TYR A 10 -13.94 -4.53 11.22
C TYR A 10 -15.09 -3.93 12.02
N ALA A 11 -15.07 -2.61 12.28
CA ALA A 11 -16.23 -1.94 12.88
C ALA A 11 -17.37 -1.66 11.89
N VAL A 12 -17.16 -1.96 10.61
CA VAL A 12 -18.19 -1.98 9.57
C VAL A 12 -18.11 -3.30 8.81
N ASP A 13 -19.20 -3.70 8.17
CA ASP A 13 -19.21 -4.85 7.27
C ASP A 13 -18.69 -4.46 5.88
N PHE A 14 -17.39 -4.14 5.83
CA PHE A 14 -16.76 -3.71 4.59
C PHE A 14 -16.79 -4.78 3.50
N LEU A 15 -16.91 -6.07 3.84
CA LEU A 15 -16.97 -7.15 2.83
C LEU A 15 -18.31 -7.13 2.09
N THR A 16 -19.41 -6.89 2.80
CA THR A 16 -20.71 -6.64 2.17
C THR A 16 -20.67 -5.37 1.32
N GLU A 17 -20.00 -4.30 1.78
CA GLU A 17 -19.81 -3.08 0.98
C GLU A 17 -18.95 -3.32 -0.27
N VAL A 18 -17.93 -4.19 -0.21
CA VAL A 18 -17.18 -4.62 -1.41
C VAL A 18 -18.11 -5.28 -2.42
N ILE A 19 -18.98 -6.19 -2.01
CA ILE A 19 -19.94 -6.83 -2.93
C ILE A 19 -20.88 -5.76 -3.51
N GLU A 20 -21.40 -4.87 -2.66
CA GLU A 20 -22.36 -3.86 -3.08
C GLU A 20 -21.77 -2.84 -4.05
N HIS A 21 -20.52 -2.45 -3.88
CA HIS A 21 -19.93 -1.33 -4.63
C HIS A 21 -18.91 -1.75 -5.69
N CYS A 22 -18.27 -2.91 -5.55
CA CYS A 22 -17.12 -3.30 -6.36
C CYS A 22 -17.35 -4.56 -7.21
N TRP A 23 -18.38 -5.37 -6.90
CA TRP A 23 -18.62 -6.61 -7.65
C TRP A 23 -18.96 -6.33 -9.12
N PRO A 24 -18.19 -6.85 -10.08
CA PRO A 24 -18.47 -6.66 -11.51
C PRO A 24 -19.71 -7.44 -11.95
N GLY A 25 -20.56 -6.83 -12.78
CA GLY A 25 -21.71 -7.50 -13.37
C GLY A 25 -22.82 -7.82 -12.36
N GLU A 26 -23.40 -9.01 -12.49
CA GLU A 26 -24.46 -9.49 -11.59
C GLU A 26 -23.91 -9.84 -10.21
N LYS A 27 -24.71 -9.64 -9.17
CA LYS A 27 -24.30 -9.95 -7.79
C LYS A 27 -24.05 -11.46 -7.63
N PRO A 28 -23.10 -11.86 -6.77
CA PRO A 28 -22.77 -13.27 -6.56
C PRO A 28 -23.96 -14.02 -5.97
N THR A 29 -24.07 -15.31 -6.30
CA THR A 29 -25.17 -16.17 -5.81
C THR A 29 -24.83 -16.82 -4.48
N ASP A 30 -23.60 -17.30 -4.31
CA ASP A 30 -23.08 -17.88 -3.06
C ASP A 30 -21.69 -17.31 -2.74
N PRO A 31 -21.63 -16.04 -2.26
CA PRO A 31 -20.36 -15.42 -1.92
C PRO A 31 -19.74 -16.07 -0.67
N GLN A 32 -18.54 -16.62 -0.82
CA GLN A 32 -17.73 -17.18 0.27
C GLN A 32 -16.44 -16.38 0.44
N ILE A 33 -15.99 -16.27 1.70
CA ILE A 33 -14.82 -15.47 2.08
C ILE A 33 -13.66 -16.38 2.48
N ALA A 34 -12.57 -16.32 1.74
CA ALA A 34 -11.27 -16.88 2.15
C ALA A 34 -10.40 -15.78 2.76
N ARG A 35 -9.62 -16.09 3.80
CA ARG A 35 -8.75 -15.15 4.51
C ARG A 35 -7.30 -15.59 4.42
N GLU A 36 -6.37 -14.64 4.36
CA GLU A 36 -4.92 -14.89 4.35
C GLU A 36 -4.51 -15.90 3.25
N VAL A 37 -5.03 -15.67 2.03
CA VAL A 37 -4.80 -16.55 0.89
C VAL A 37 -3.37 -16.34 0.38
N LYS A 38 -2.55 -17.37 0.46
CA LYS A 38 -1.15 -17.34 0.03
C LYS A 38 -0.97 -18.08 -1.28
N MET A 39 -0.25 -17.45 -2.21
CA MET A 39 0.15 -18.05 -3.47
C MET A 39 1.59 -17.68 -3.80
N GLU A 40 2.39 -18.69 -4.15
CA GLU A 40 3.77 -18.48 -4.58
C GLU A 40 3.83 -17.57 -5.81
N GLY A 41 4.81 -16.66 -5.86
CA GLY A 41 4.94 -15.68 -6.94
C GLY A 41 3.91 -14.54 -6.93
N PHE A 42 2.79 -14.66 -6.22
CA PHE A 42 1.80 -13.59 -6.04
C PHE A 42 1.96 -12.86 -4.69
N GLY A 43 2.16 -13.63 -3.61
CA GLY A 43 2.19 -13.15 -2.23
C GLY A 43 0.95 -13.55 -1.43
N ASN A 44 0.67 -12.83 -0.36
CA ASN A 44 -0.51 -13.02 0.50
C ASN A 44 -1.62 -12.04 0.12
N VAL A 45 -2.87 -12.46 0.26
CA VAL A 45 -4.07 -11.61 0.15
C VAL A 45 -4.85 -11.69 1.45
N ASP A 46 -5.22 -10.53 2.02
CA ASP A 46 -5.94 -10.48 3.30
C ASP A 46 -7.30 -11.20 3.20
N PHE A 47 -8.07 -10.92 2.14
CA PHE A 47 -9.36 -11.53 1.88
C PHE A 47 -9.60 -11.79 0.40
N VAL A 48 -10.29 -12.88 0.09
CA VAL A 48 -10.86 -13.14 -1.23
C VAL A 48 -12.34 -13.42 -1.07
N ILE A 49 -13.18 -12.69 -1.80
CA ILE A 49 -14.62 -12.96 -1.93
C ILE A 49 -14.81 -13.72 -3.24
N ALA A 50 -15.27 -14.96 -3.18
CA ALA A 50 -15.46 -15.83 -4.33
C ALA A 50 -16.93 -16.24 -4.47
N ASP A 51 -17.47 -16.25 -5.68
CA ASP A 51 -18.80 -16.80 -5.96
C ASP A 51 -18.65 -18.30 -6.28
N VAL A 52 -19.17 -19.14 -5.39
CA VAL A 52 -18.93 -20.59 -5.40
C VAL A 52 -20.15 -21.31 -5.98
N LYS A 53 -19.96 -22.04 -7.07
CA LYS A 53 -21.03 -22.82 -7.69
C LYS A 53 -21.34 -24.08 -6.89
N SER A 54 -22.47 -24.72 -7.21
CA SER A 54 -22.92 -25.96 -6.57
C SER A 54 -21.91 -27.12 -6.68
N ASP A 55 -21.09 -27.11 -7.73
CA ASP A 55 -20.02 -28.08 -8.00
C ASP A 55 -18.68 -27.73 -7.34
N LYS A 56 -18.63 -26.65 -6.54
CA LYS A 56 -17.44 -26.09 -5.88
C LYS A 56 -16.47 -25.35 -6.80
N GLU A 57 -16.81 -25.14 -8.07
CA GLU A 57 -16.02 -24.28 -8.95
C GLU A 57 -16.21 -22.79 -8.60
N ILE A 58 -15.16 -22.00 -8.84
CA ILE A 58 -15.15 -20.55 -8.62
C ILE A 58 -15.20 -19.86 -9.98
N ASP A 59 -16.27 -19.12 -10.25
CA ASP A 59 -16.45 -18.40 -11.52
C ASP A 59 -15.81 -17.02 -11.47
N GLN A 60 -16.05 -16.30 -10.37
CA GLN A 60 -15.64 -14.91 -10.20
C GLN A 60 -15.20 -14.67 -8.77
N PHE A 61 -14.19 -13.82 -8.61
CA PHE A 61 -13.70 -13.42 -7.30
C PHE A 61 -13.15 -12.00 -7.29
N LEU A 62 -13.11 -11.42 -6.10
CA LEU A 62 -12.42 -10.18 -5.78
C LEU A 62 -11.41 -10.41 -4.67
N SER A 63 -10.18 -9.94 -4.87
CA SER A 63 -9.21 -9.81 -3.78
C SER A 63 -9.46 -8.50 -3.04
N VAL A 64 -9.30 -8.51 -1.72
CA VAL A 64 -9.43 -7.33 -0.87
C VAL A 64 -8.21 -7.21 0.04
N GLU A 65 -7.62 -6.03 0.08
CA GLU A 65 -6.44 -5.68 0.87
C GLU A 65 -6.77 -4.56 1.82
N LEU A 66 -6.48 -4.74 3.10
CA LEU A 66 -6.61 -3.69 4.10
C LEU A 66 -5.28 -2.97 4.29
N GLN A 67 -5.26 -1.64 4.22
CA GLN A 67 -4.07 -0.87 4.57
C GLN A 67 -4.43 0.31 5.46
N ALA A 68 -3.76 0.40 6.61
CA ALA A 68 -3.81 1.52 7.54
C ALA A 68 -2.53 2.38 7.45
N ILE A 69 -2.43 3.49 8.20
CA ILE A 69 -1.18 4.26 8.28
C ILE A 69 -0.26 3.68 9.35
N ASP A 70 1.01 3.46 9.01
CA ASP A 70 2.04 3.12 10.00
C ASP A 70 2.41 4.39 10.79
N ILE A 71 2.88 4.24 12.04
CA ILE A 71 3.42 5.36 12.81
C ILE A 71 4.95 5.34 12.87
N THR A 72 5.55 6.50 13.07
CA THR A 72 6.93 6.64 13.57
C THR A 72 6.92 6.86 15.07
N GLY A 73 8.04 6.64 15.75
CA GLY A 73 8.11 6.73 17.21
C GLY A 73 7.30 5.62 17.88
N SER A 74 6.72 5.91 19.05
CA SER A 74 5.95 4.91 19.80
C SER A 74 4.88 5.54 20.67
N VAL A 75 3.70 4.91 20.66
CA VAL A 75 2.59 5.21 21.58
C VAL A 75 2.62 4.31 22.83
N PHE A 76 3.56 3.36 22.91
CA PHE A 76 3.63 2.38 23.99
C PHE A 76 3.79 3.00 25.39
N PRO A 77 4.59 4.06 25.60
CA PRO A 77 4.66 4.72 26.91
C PRO A 77 3.29 5.25 27.37
N ALA A 78 2.49 5.78 26.43
CA ALA A 78 1.13 6.23 26.70
C ALA A 78 0.23 5.07 27.16
N TYR A 79 0.33 3.94 26.47
CA TYR A 79 -0.39 2.73 26.83
C TYR A 79 0.00 2.22 28.23
N GLN A 80 1.30 2.23 28.55
CA GLN A 80 1.80 1.79 29.87
C GLN A 80 1.28 2.69 31.00
N ALA A 81 1.38 4.02 30.83
CA ALA A 81 0.88 4.97 31.82
C ALA A 81 -0.64 4.81 32.03
N LEU A 82 -1.42 4.70 30.95
CA LEU A 82 -2.86 4.43 31.01
C LEU A 82 -3.17 3.13 31.75
N ARG A 83 -2.38 2.07 31.52
CA ARG A 83 -2.51 0.77 32.16
C ARG A 83 -2.15 0.78 33.65
N ALA A 84 -1.25 1.66 34.05
CA ALA A 84 -0.84 1.88 35.44
C ALA A 84 -1.73 2.89 36.18
N GLY A 85 -2.58 3.64 35.47
CA GLY A 85 -3.35 4.75 36.04
C GLY A 85 -2.47 5.97 36.37
N GLU A 86 -1.35 6.10 35.67
CA GLU A 86 -0.36 7.15 35.87
C GLU A 86 -0.51 8.26 34.82
N ASP A 87 -0.16 9.47 35.23
CA ASP A 87 -0.04 10.59 34.30
C ASP A 87 1.27 10.47 33.50
N LEU A 88 1.20 10.88 32.22
CA LEU A 88 2.39 10.98 31.39
C LEU A 88 3.19 12.22 31.74
N GLU A 89 4.45 12.05 32.15
CA GLU A 89 5.38 13.17 32.35
C GLU A 89 5.55 14.03 31.08
N LYS A 90 5.45 13.40 29.92
CA LYS A 90 5.49 14.07 28.62
C LYS A 90 4.63 13.36 27.59
N LYS A 91 4.11 14.13 26.63
CA LYS A 91 3.38 13.57 25.49
C LYS A 91 4.30 12.63 24.68
N PRO A 92 3.85 11.42 24.32
CA PRO A 92 4.60 10.53 23.44
C PRO A 92 4.86 11.20 22.09
N THR A 93 6.08 11.06 21.59
CA THR A 93 6.45 11.53 20.26
C THR A 93 6.17 10.43 19.25
N TYR A 94 5.18 10.66 18.39
CA TYR A 94 4.89 9.81 17.24
C TYR A 94 4.46 10.67 16.04
N GLY A 95 4.59 10.10 14.84
CA GLY A 95 4.14 10.70 13.59
C GLY A 95 3.54 9.64 12.67
N PHE A 96 3.03 10.05 11.52
CA PHE A 96 2.52 9.12 10.51
C PHE A 96 3.61 8.86 9.47
N ASN A 97 3.87 7.58 9.18
CA ASN A 97 4.92 7.16 8.26
C ASN A 97 4.39 7.08 6.81
N TRP A 98 3.94 8.23 6.30
CA TRP A 98 3.29 8.36 4.99
C TRP A 98 4.14 7.81 3.85
N ASP A 99 5.42 8.14 3.82
CA ASP A 99 6.33 7.71 2.75
C ASP A 99 6.56 6.21 2.74
N ASN A 100 6.68 5.57 3.91
CA ASN A 100 6.82 4.12 3.99
C ASN A 100 5.57 3.40 3.48
N VAL A 101 4.39 3.83 3.94
CA VAL A 101 3.12 3.24 3.50
C VAL A 101 2.93 3.43 2.01
N TYR A 102 3.17 4.63 1.48
CA TYR A 102 3.09 4.90 0.05
C TYR A 102 4.00 3.98 -0.76
N LYS A 103 5.29 3.89 -0.42
CA LYS A 103 6.28 3.08 -1.17
C LYS A 103 5.91 1.59 -1.16
N ARG A 104 5.53 1.05 -0.01
CA ARG A 104 5.22 -0.37 0.17
C ARG A 104 3.88 -0.76 -0.43
N TYR A 105 2.85 0.08 -0.26
CA TYR A 105 1.49 -0.29 -0.64
C TYR A 105 1.24 -0.10 -2.14
N ILE A 106 1.73 0.99 -2.73
CA ILE A 106 1.53 1.26 -4.15
C ILE A 106 2.21 0.22 -5.03
N THR A 107 3.43 -0.19 -4.69
CA THR A 107 4.15 -1.23 -5.43
C THR A 107 3.42 -2.57 -5.38
N GLN A 108 2.84 -2.92 -4.22
CA GLN A 108 1.98 -4.10 -4.10
C GLN A 108 0.72 -4.00 -4.96
N LEU A 109 0.01 -2.86 -4.93
CA LEU A 109 -1.20 -2.67 -5.74
C LEU A 109 -0.91 -2.76 -7.23
N ILE A 110 0.19 -2.19 -7.73
CA ILE A 110 0.56 -2.29 -9.15
C ILE A 110 0.82 -3.75 -9.53
N ARG A 111 1.63 -4.46 -8.75
CA ARG A 111 1.97 -5.86 -9.03
C ARG A 111 0.73 -6.77 -8.97
N LYS A 112 -0.09 -6.65 -7.92
CA LYS A 112 -1.31 -7.46 -7.80
C LYS A 112 -2.35 -7.07 -8.85
N GLY A 113 -2.51 -5.78 -9.12
CA GLY A 113 -3.39 -5.27 -10.19
C GLY A 113 -3.00 -5.79 -11.58
N TYR A 114 -1.70 -5.93 -11.87
CA TYR A 114 -1.22 -6.58 -13.10
C TYR A 114 -1.72 -8.03 -13.21
N PHE A 115 -1.64 -8.82 -12.14
CA PHE A 115 -2.16 -10.19 -12.15
C PHE A 115 -3.68 -10.23 -12.31
N HIS A 116 -4.42 -9.38 -11.59
CA HIS A 116 -5.87 -9.27 -11.71
C HIS A 116 -6.32 -8.85 -13.12
N HIS A 117 -5.56 -8.00 -13.81
CA HIS A 117 -5.80 -7.68 -15.22
C HIS A 117 -5.74 -8.92 -16.14
N HIS A 118 -4.82 -9.85 -15.88
CA HIS A 118 -4.69 -11.09 -16.64
C HIS A 118 -5.78 -12.10 -16.28
N TRP A 119 -6.15 -12.17 -15.00
CA TRP A 119 -7.21 -13.04 -14.50
C TRP A 119 -8.63 -12.52 -14.77
N LYS A 120 -8.77 -11.33 -15.36
CA LYS A 120 -10.07 -10.67 -15.57
C LYS A 120 -10.86 -10.50 -14.26
N SER A 121 -10.13 -10.25 -13.17
CA SER A 121 -10.64 -9.97 -11.83
C SER A 121 -10.17 -8.57 -11.40
N LYS A 122 -10.52 -8.15 -10.19
CA LYS A 122 -10.12 -6.85 -9.61
C LYS A 122 -9.61 -7.05 -8.17
N ILE A 123 -8.70 -6.17 -7.75
CA ILE A 123 -8.27 -6.04 -6.36
C ILE A 123 -8.84 -4.76 -5.75
N VAL A 124 -9.39 -4.87 -4.54
CA VAL A 124 -9.99 -3.77 -3.79
C VAL A 124 -9.09 -3.38 -2.63
N ALA A 125 -8.55 -2.18 -2.69
CA ALA A 125 -7.79 -1.53 -1.64
C ALA A 125 -8.73 -0.82 -0.67
N VAL A 126 -8.89 -1.36 0.53
CA VAL A 126 -9.68 -0.76 1.62
C VAL A 126 -8.76 0.05 2.52
N ILE A 127 -8.88 1.38 2.42
CA ILE A 127 -7.91 2.31 3.02
C ILE A 127 -8.56 3.54 3.66
N PRO A 128 -7.85 4.25 4.55
CA PRO A 128 -8.29 5.56 4.98
C PRO A 128 -8.29 6.52 3.80
N GLU A 129 -9.32 7.36 3.75
CA GLU A 129 -9.43 8.41 2.75
C GLU A 129 -8.21 9.34 2.75
N GLN A 130 -7.60 9.61 3.90
CA GLN A 130 -6.38 10.42 3.96
C GLN A 130 -5.17 9.74 3.31
N VAL A 131 -5.08 8.40 3.36
CA VAL A 131 -4.04 7.64 2.65
C VAL A 131 -4.29 7.73 1.14
N TYR A 132 -5.55 7.62 0.71
CA TYR A 132 -5.91 7.80 -0.69
C TYR A 132 -5.56 9.20 -1.22
N GLN A 133 -5.92 10.25 -0.48
CA GLN A 133 -5.57 11.63 -0.85
C GLN A 133 -4.05 11.85 -0.87
N TYR A 134 -3.29 11.22 0.03
CA TYR A 134 -1.83 11.25 0.00
C TYR A 134 -1.28 10.61 -1.28
N ILE A 135 -1.85 9.48 -1.70
CA ILE A 135 -1.50 8.79 -2.94
C ILE A 135 -1.77 9.70 -4.16
N LEU A 136 -2.96 10.30 -4.24
CA LEU A 136 -3.34 11.22 -5.32
C LEU A 136 -2.44 12.46 -5.38
N GLY A 137 -2.08 13.02 -4.22
CA GLY A 137 -1.16 14.15 -4.14
C GLY A 137 0.26 13.82 -4.61
N ARG A 138 0.64 12.53 -4.61
CA ARG A 138 1.92 12.08 -5.14
C ARG A 138 1.82 11.66 -6.60
N ALA A 139 0.80 10.92 -7.00
CA ALA A 139 0.66 10.36 -8.34
C ALA A 139 -0.72 10.70 -8.91
N ALA A 140 -0.76 11.53 -9.94
CA ALA A 140 -1.99 11.86 -10.65
C ALA A 140 -2.26 10.78 -11.70
N PHE A 141 -3.09 9.79 -11.36
CA PHE A 141 -3.58 8.78 -12.31
C PHE A 141 -5.05 9.04 -12.66
N MET A 142 -5.45 8.58 -13.84
CA MET A 142 -6.86 8.57 -14.25
C MET A 142 -7.65 7.62 -13.36
N LYS A 143 -8.85 8.05 -12.98
CA LYS A 143 -9.77 7.33 -12.11
C LYS A 143 -11.20 7.44 -12.61
N THR A 144 -12.01 6.44 -12.30
CA THR A 144 -13.43 6.37 -12.66
C THR A 144 -14.25 5.90 -11.47
N SER A 145 -15.47 6.39 -11.32
CA SER A 145 -16.46 5.86 -10.37
C SER A 145 -17.19 4.64 -10.92
N ASP A 146 -17.10 4.35 -12.23
CA ASP A 146 -17.71 3.17 -12.86
C ASP A 146 -16.86 1.91 -12.67
N VAL A 147 -16.59 1.58 -11.42
CA VAL A 147 -15.64 0.50 -11.06
C VAL A 147 -16.14 -0.89 -11.45
N LYS A 148 -17.46 -1.05 -11.57
CA LYS A 148 -18.12 -2.34 -11.87
C LYS A 148 -18.10 -2.66 -13.36
N ASN A 149 -18.39 -1.67 -14.20
CA ASN A 149 -18.61 -1.91 -15.63
C ASN A 149 -17.39 -1.55 -16.49
N ASP A 150 -16.46 -0.72 -16.01
CA ASP A 150 -15.26 -0.39 -16.77
C ASP A 150 -14.29 -1.61 -16.82
N PRO A 151 -14.02 -2.17 -18.02
CA PRO A 151 -13.14 -3.32 -18.19
C PRO A 151 -11.65 -2.99 -17.98
N GLN A 152 -11.27 -1.71 -17.99
CA GLN A 152 -9.89 -1.30 -17.72
C GLN A 152 -9.58 -1.29 -16.22
N VAL A 153 -10.60 -1.18 -15.35
CA VAL A 153 -10.42 -1.14 -13.90
C VAL A 153 -10.06 -2.53 -13.37
N ASN A 154 -8.86 -2.63 -12.80
CA ASN A 154 -8.36 -3.81 -12.09
C ASN A 154 -7.85 -3.49 -10.67
N ILE A 155 -7.78 -2.22 -10.29
CA ILE A 155 -7.51 -1.76 -8.92
C ILE A 155 -8.66 -0.83 -8.53
N ILE A 156 -9.32 -1.11 -7.41
CA ILE A 156 -10.38 -0.26 -6.84
C ILE A 156 -9.91 0.26 -5.48
N PHE A 157 -10.08 1.54 -5.23
CA PHE A 157 -9.90 2.16 -3.92
C PHE A 157 -11.28 2.35 -3.29
N MET A 158 -11.52 1.68 -2.17
CA MET A 158 -12.70 1.86 -1.33
C MET A 158 -12.27 2.52 -0.02
N THR A 159 -12.68 3.77 0.19
CA THR A 159 -12.07 4.63 1.21
C THR A 159 -13.00 4.95 2.36
N TYR A 160 -12.45 5.03 3.57
CA TYR A 160 -13.22 5.35 4.78
C TYR A 160 -12.63 6.53 5.54
N ARG A 161 -13.51 7.27 6.24
CA ARG A 161 -13.14 8.19 7.32
C ARG A 161 -13.66 7.68 8.65
N LEU A 162 -13.08 8.18 9.74
CA LEU A 162 -13.60 7.99 11.08
C LEU A 162 -14.46 9.19 11.44
N GLU A 163 -15.74 8.96 11.69
CA GLU A 163 -16.72 9.96 12.11
C GLU A 163 -17.22 9.64 13.52
N ALA A 164 -17.64 10.66 14.27
CA ALA A 164 -18.15 10.46 15.63
C ALA A 164 -19.39 9.57 15.60
N ASP A 165 -19.46 8.61 16.52
CA ASP A 165 -20.62 7.73 16.62
C ASP A 165 -21.72 8.42 17.43
N ALA A 166 -22.82 8.79 16.76
CA ALA A 166 -23.94 9.49 17.38
C ALA A 166 -24.56 8.69 18.55
N ASP A 167 -24.49 7.36 18.47
CA ASP A 167 -25.05 6.45 19.48
C ASP A 167 -24.08 6.15 20.62
N ARG A 168 -22.79 6.50 20.45
CA ARG A 168 -21.71 6.21 21.42
C ARG A 168 -20.78 7.41 21.56
N PRO A 169 -21.11 8.37 22.45
CA PRO A 169 -20.31 9.57 22.66
C PRO A 169 -18.84 9.24 22.96
N GLY A 170 -17.92 9.83 22.19
CA GLY A 170 -16.47 9.62 22.33
C GLY A 170 -15.92 8.47 21.46
N GLU A 171 -16.78 7.64 20.88
CA GLU A 171 -16.39 6.67 19.88
C GLU A 171 -16.45 7.24 18.47
N PHE A 172 -15.67 6.65 17.55
CA PHE A 172 -15.65 7.03 16.15
C PHE A 172 -15.82 5.79 15.30
N LYS A 173 -16.73 5.77 14.32
CA LYS A 173 -16.95 4.63 13.42
C LYS A 173 -16.43 4.91 12.00
N PRO A 174 -15.98 3.88 11.28
CA PRO A 174 -15.69 4.00 9.85
C PRO A 174 -16.96 4.39 9.09
N VAL A 175 -16.83 5.31 8.13
CA VAL A 175 -17.88 5.71 7.19
C VAL A 175 -17.28 5.69 5.79
N LEU A 176 -17.92 4.97 4.88
CA LEU A 176 -17.53 4.90 3.47
C LEU A 176 -17.60 6.30 2.84
N VAL A 177 -16.55 6.69 2.14
CA VAL A 177 -16.44 8.02 1.52
C VAL A 177 -16.43 7.92 0.01
N ASN A 178 -15.60 7.03 -0.56
CA ASN A 178 -15.43 6.97 -1.99
C ASN A 178 -15.15 5.56 -2.50
N VAL A 179 -15.55 5.31 -3.74
CA VAL A 179 -15.27 4.09 -4.48
C VAL A 179 -14.81 4.49 -5.88
N GLU A 180 -13.50 4.46 -6.11
CA GLU A 180 -12.89 4.87 -7.38
C GLU A 180 -11.92 3.81 -7.89
N GLY A 181 -11.94 3.57 -9.19
CA GLY A 181 -11.15 2.55 -9.86
C GLY A 181 -10.10 3.13 -10.80
N THR A 182 -9.03 2.36 -11.01
CA THR A 182 -8.02 2.62 -12.03
C THR A 182 -7.44 1.30 -12.57
N SER A 183 -6.55 1.39 -13.55
CA SER A 183 -5.76 0.26 -14.03
C SER A 183 -4.36 0.28 -13.40
N HIS A 184 -3.76 -0.89 -13.20
CA HIS A 184 -2.36 -0.99 -12.76
C HIS A 184 -1.42 -0.20 -13.68
N THR A 185 -1.66 -0.19 -15.00
CA THR A 185 -0.85 0.55 -15.97
C THR A 185 -0.95 2.06 -15.76
N ASN A 186 -2.15 2.60 -15.54
CA ASN A 186 -2.33 4.04 -15.25
C ASN A 186 -1.65 4.42 -13.93
N LEU A 187 -1.81 3.60 -12.89
CA LEU A 187 -1.16 3.84 -11.61
C LEU A 187 0.37 3.78 -11.71
N GLN A 188 0.91 2.78 -12.42
CA GLN A 188 2.35 2.64 -12.67
C GLN A 188 2.91 3.84 -13.44
N ASN A 189 2.25 4.25 -14.53
CA ASN A 189 2.69 5.37 -15.35
C ASN A 189 2.69 6.69 -14.55
N ALA A 190 1.66 6.93 -13.73
CA ALA A 190 1.57 8.13 -12.90
C ALA A 190 2.70 8.25 -11.86
N ILE A 191 3.35 7.14 -11.51
CA ILE A 191 4.48 7.15 -10.57
C ILE A 191 5.80 7.35 -11.30
N MET A 192 5.95 6.73 -12.47
CA MET A 192 7.19 6.75 -13.25
C MET A 192 7.38 8.08 -14.01
N TYR A 193 6.32 8.64 -14.56
CA TYR A 193 6.38 9.82 -15.45
C TYR A 193 6.10 11.14 -14.72
N LYS A 194 6.78 11.36 -13.59
CA LYS A 194 6.78 12.68 -12.94
C LYS A 194 7.90 13.54 -13.49
N ASP A 195 7.67 14.85 -13.57
CA ASP A 195 8.72 15.80 -13.93
C ASP A 195 9.90 15.64 -12.97
N PRO A 196 11.10 15.30 -13.48
CA PRO A 196 12.25 15.13 -12.63
C PRO A 196 12.66 16.49 -12.04
N PRO A 197 13.10 16.54 -10.77
CA PRO A 197 13.68 17.76 -10.22
C PRO A 197 14.90 18.18 -11.06
N GLN A 198 15.11 19.49 -11.17
CA GLN A 198 16.23 20.02 -11.94
C GLN A 198 17.57 19.53 -11.39
N ARG A 199 18.40 18.95 -12.27
CA ARG A 199 19.75 18.48 -11.92
C ARG A 199 20.60 19.59 -11.27
N SER A 200 20.39 20.84 -11.69
CA SER A 200 21.07 22.01 -11.12
C SER A 200 20.71 22.24 -9.65
N ALA A 201 19.42 22.12 -9.30
CA ALA A 201 18.94 22.28 -7.93
C ALA A 201 19.53 21.19 -7.01
N PHE A 202 19.58 19.94 -7.48
CA PHE A 202 20.19 18.85 -6.72
C PHE A 202 21.70 19.05 -6.55
N THR A 203 22.40 19.43 -7.62
CA THR A 203 23.84 19.75 -7.56
C THR A 203 24.13 20.89 -6.58
N ALA A 204 23.28 21.92 -6.51
CA ALA A 204 23.43 23.00 -5.55
C ALA A 204 23.29 22.50 -4.09
N GLN A 205 22.35 21.59 -3.83
CA GLN A 205 22.19 20.97 -2.51
C GLN A 205 23.37 20.06 -2.14
N ILE A 206 23.93 19.32 -3.10
CA ILE A 206 25.16 18.53 -2.90
C ILE A 206 26.30 19.46 -2.48
N LYS A 207 26.54 20.54 -3.23
CA LYS A 207 27.59 21.53 -2.90
C LYS A 207 27.40 22.08 -1.48
N SER A 208 26.17 22.48 -1.14
CA SER A 208 25.84 22.97 0.20
C SER A 208 26.11 21.94 1.29
N SER A 209 25.82 20.67 1.04
CA SER A 209 26.05 19.57 1.99
C SER A 209 27.54 19.24 2.17
N LEU A 210 28.31 19.27 1.08
CA LEU A 210 29.76 19.06 1.13
C LEU A 210 30.47 20.16 1.92
N VAL A 211 30.02 21.42 1.84
CA VAL A 211 30.58 22.50 2.68
C VAL A 211 30.33 22.28 4.17
N ARG A 212 29.22 21.63 4.55
CA ARG A 212 28.85 21.39 5.96
C ARG A 212 29.59 20.22 6.62
N GLY A 213 30.21 19.33 5.84
CA GLY A 213 30.84 18.12 6.36
C GLY A 213 31.18 17.11 5.27
N ALA A 214 31.98 17.53 4.28
CA ALA A 214 32.48 16.60 3.28
C ALA A 214 33.40 15.57 3.92
N VAL A 215 33.10 14.30 3.68
CA VAL A 215 33.98 13.18 3.97
C VAL A 215 34.51 12.69 2.63
N ARG A 216 35.84 12.63 2.47
CA ARG A 216 36.41 12.06 1.26
C ARG A 216 36.37 10.55 1.38
N LEU A 217 35.97 9.89 0.29
CA LEU A 217 35.93 8.43 0.24
C LEU A 217 37.31 7.80 0.53
N ALA A 218 38.39 8.43 0.06
CA ALA A 218 39.75 7.98 0.34
C ALA A 218 40.10 7.99 1.84
N ASP A 219 39.56 8.95 2.60
CA ASP A 219 39.80 9.04 4.05
C ASP A 219 39.05 7.93 4.79
N LEU A 220 37.84 7.55 4.32
CA LEU A 220 37.08 6.42 4.87
C LEU A 220 37.75 5.07 4.58
N ILE A 221 38.30 4.91 3.38
CA ILE A 221 39.07 3.72 2.99
C ILE A 221 40.34 3.61 3.84
N ALA A 222 41.09 4.72 3.98
CA ALA A 222 42.29 4.75 4.82
C ALA A 222 41.98 4.48 6.31
N ALA A 223 40.79 4.85 6.78
CA ALA A 223 40.30 4.56 8.12
C ALA A 223 39.75 3.14 8.29
N GLY A 224 39.64 2.35 7.21
CA GLY A 224 39.05 1.00 7.22
C GLY A 224 37.55 0.98 7.46
N GLU A 225 36.87 2.12 7.34
CA GLU A 225 35.42 2.26 7.55
C GLU A 225 34.61 1.78 6.33
N VAL A 226 35.26 1.72 5.16
CA VAL A 226 34.70 1.23 3.89
C VAL A 226 35.78 0.41 3.19
N SER A 227 35.43 -0.78 2.68
CA SER A 227 36.37 -1.61 1.92
C SER A 227 36.72 -0.96 0.58
N GLU A 228 37.95 -1.18 0.10
CA GLU A 228 38.24 -0.94 -1.32
C GLU A 228 37.29 -1.82 -2.15
N MET A 229 36.73 -1.26 -3.23
CA MET A 229 35.93 -2.05 -4.15
C MET A 229 36.82 -3.16 -4.70
N GLU A 230 36.51 -4.42 -4.37
CA GLU A 230 37.09 -5.55 -5.08
C GLU A 230 36.61 -5.47 -6.53
N ASP A 231 37.53 -5.29 -7.46
CA ASP A 231 37.25 -5.47 -8.87
C ASP A 231 36.83 -6.94 -9.04
N HIS A 232 35.53 -7.19 -9.10
CA HIS A 232 35.03 -8.45 -9.62
C HIS A 232 35.46 -8.52 -11.08
N GLU A 233 36.59 -9.18 -11.34
CA GLU A 233 36.92 -9.65 -12.67
C GLU A 233 35.71 -10.44 -13.16
N ASP A 234 35.14 -9.95 -14.25
CA ASP A 234 33.98 -10.48 -14.94
C ASP A 234 34.34 -11.91 -15.41
N GLU A 235 34.07 -12.92 -14.56
CA GLU A 235 34.01 -14.31 -15.01
C GLU A 235 32.82 -14.41 -15.95
N GLY A 236 33.06 -14.05 -17.21
CA GLY A 236 32.15 -14.31 -18.31
C GLY A 236 31.77 -15.79 -18.34
N PRO A 237 30.55 -16.12 -18.80
CA PRO A 237 30.04 -17.48 -18.73
C PRO A 237 31.00 -18.45 -19.43
N ASP A 238 31.33 -19.54 -18.73
CA ASP A 238 32.09 -20.68 -19.26
C ASP A 238 31.45 -21.13 -20.58
N PRO A 239 32.20 -21.19 -21.72
CA PRO A 239 31.67 -21.64 -23.00
C PRO A 239 31.12 -23.08 -22.99
N GLY A 240 31.21 -23.81 -21.88
CA GLY A 240 30.76 -25.20 -21.74
C GLY A 240 29.24 -25.42 -21.62
N ASP A 241 28.43 -24.42 -21.28
CA ASP A 241 27.00 -24.64 -20.97
C ASP A 241 26.02 -24.42 -22.13
N LEU A 242 26.51 -24.35 -23.36
CA LEU A 242 25.71 -24.56 -24.56
C LEU A 242 25.91 -25.98 -25.06
N ILE A 243 25.19 -26.94 -24.48
CA ILE A 243 24.58 -28.13 -25.10
C ILE A 243 23.99 -29.00 -23.96
N GLN A 244 22.67 -28.90 -23.74
CA GLN A 244 21.68 -30.00 -23.76
C GLN A 244 20.28 -29.50 -23.45
#